data_AF-A0A9Q9C3Y3-F1
#
_entry.id   AF-A0A9Q9C3Y3-F1
#
_cell.length_a   1.000
_cell.length_b   1.000
_cell.length_c   1.000
_cell.angle_alpha   90.00
_cell.angle_beta   90.00
_cell.angle_gamma   90.00
#
_symmetry.space_group_name_H-M   'P 1'
#
loop_
_entity.id
_entity.type
_entity.pdbx_description
1 polymer ?
#
loop_
_entity_poly.entity_id
_entity_poly.type
_entity_poly.pdbx_seq_one_letter_code
_entity_poly.pdbx_strand_id
1 'polypeptide(L)'
;MEKFSGYNDPVSGINPFVDSRRSSISILDYFRVILKIPLILLLLGTNINVVQLLVRINPSAKVRPKVLASNASSFLDIFVLKYLTGINNYYYVTESGFVDARNGRFCKKAEEPCVLFPEGCQTNNRAILQFVRDVEVDYVCGIRYKGECINMYGNFLGFIFRFLASRSSVDVRFKKSSDLGDICKLSSLPQVKWTSKDKDRFMKEFVEKL
;
A
#
# COMPACT_ATOMS: atom_id res chain seq x y z
N MET A 1 6.31 -11.11 -20.24
CA MET A 1 7.15 -10.92 -19.03
C MET A 1 8.60 -10.58 -19.37
N GLU A 2 9.13 -11.00 -20.52
CA GLU A 2 10.51 -10.68 -20.95
C GLU A 2 10.82 -9.18 -21.00
N LYS A 3 9.86 -8.34 -21.42
CA LYS A 3 10.00 -6.87 -21.43
C LYS A 3 10.37 -6.26 -20.06
N PHE A 4 10.05 -6.93 -18.94
CA PHE A 4 10.28 -6.44 -17.58
C PHE A 4 11.41 -7.17 -16.85
N SER A 5 12.03 -8.17 -17.49
CA SER A 5 13.06 -9.03 -16.88
C SER A 5 14.33 -8.26 -16.48
N GLY A 6 14.64 -7.15 -17.18
CA GLY A 6 15.74 -6.24 -16.86
C GLY A 6 15.48 -5.31 -15.66
N TYR A 7 14.26 -5.29 -15.11
CA TYR A 7 13.86 -4.46 -13.96
C TYR A 7 13.68 -5.28 -12.67
N ASN A 8 14.32 -6.46 -12.60
CA ASN A 8 14.42 -7.20 -11.36
C ASN A 8 15.51 -6.58 -10.49
N ASP A 9 15.24 -6.43 -9.20
CA ASP A 9 16.27 -6.03 -8.24
C ASP A 9 17.44 -7.02 -8.27
N PRO A 10 18.70 -6.56 -8.42
CA PRO A 10 19.83 -7.45 -8.65
C PRO A 10 20.17 -8.31 -7.42
N VAL A 11 19.67 -7.95 -6.24
CA VAL A 11 19.93 -8.69 -4.99
C VAL A 11 18.83 -9.71 -4.72
N SER A 12 17.57 -9.30 -4.80
CA SER A 12 16.41 -10.13 -4.46
C SER A 12 15.77 -10.84 -5.66
N GLY A 13 16.06 -10.39 -6.88
CA GLY A 13 15.39 -10.85 -8.10
C GLY A 13 13.93 -10.40 -8.20
N ILE A 14 13.45 -9.53 -7.31
CA ILE A 14 12.04 -9.09 -7.26
C ILE A 14 11.89 -7.77 -7.99
N ASN A 15 10.88 -7.67 -8.85
CA ASN A 15 10.41 -6.40 -9.38
C ASN A 15 9.22 -5.89 -8.51
N PRO A 16 9.39 -4.78 -7.75
CA PRO A 16 8.35 -4.24 -6.86
C PRO A 16 7.24 -3.48 -7.60
N PHE A 17 7.35 -3.33 -8.92
CA PHE A 17 6.42 -2.58 -9.76
C PHE A 17 5.55 -3.46 -10.64
N VAL A 18 6.01 -4.66 -11.00
CA VAL A 18 5.24 -5.57 -11.85
C VAL A 18 4.06 -6.15 -11.08
N ASP A 19 2.92 -6.23 -11.77
CA ASP A 19 1.71 -6.82 -11.22
C ASP A 19 1.91 -8.29 -10.84
N SER A 20 1.31 -8.67 -9.73
CA SER A 20 1.35 -10.04 -9.25
C SER A 20 0.55 -10.96 -10.19
N ARG A 21 0.93 -12.25 -10.26
CA ARG A 21 0.17 -13.22 -11.05
C ARG A 21 -1.25 -13.33 -10.47
N ARG A 22 -2.24 -12.91 -11.25
CA ARG A 22 -3.64 -12.89 -10.87
C ARG A 22 -4.24 -14.29 -10.92
N SER A 23 -5.08 -14.62 -9.93
CA SER A 23 -5.82 -15.87 -9.85
C SER A 23 -7.06 -15.89 -10.78
N SER A 24 -7.49 -17.09 -11.16
CA SER A 24 -8.73 -17.30 -11.92
C SER A 24 -9.95 -17.11 -11.02
N ILE A 25 -10.99 -16.45 -11.54
CA ILE A 25 -12.25 -16.18 -10.82
C ILE A 25 -13.21 -17.35 -10.99
N SER A 26 -13.82 -17.84 -9.91
CA SER A 26 -14.87 -18.86 -9.96
C SER A 26 -16.27 -18.25 -10.05
N ILE A 27 -17.27 -19.03 -10.50
CA ILE A 27 -18.67 -18.59 -10.56
C ILE A 27 -19.19 -18.07 -9.21
N LEU A 28 -18.80 -18.73 -8.11
CA LEU A 28 -19.19 -18.31 -6.76
C LEU A 28 -18.63 -16.94 -6.37
N ASP A 29 -17.52 -16.53 -6.96
CA ASP A 29 -16.92 -15.24 -6.67
C ASP A 29 -17.70 -14.08 -7.32
N TYR A 30 -18.43 -14.31 -8.41
CA TYR A 30 -19.32 -13.31 -9.01
C TYR A 30 -20.45 -12.88 -8.06
N PHE A 31 -21.02 -13.82 -7.31
CA PHE A 31 -22.03 -13.49 -6.29
C PHE A 31 -21.44 -12.60 -5.19
N ARG A 32 -20.18 -12.84 -4.78
CA ARG A 32 -19.50 -11.97 -3.80
C ARG A 32 -19.28 -10.57 -4.35
N VAL A 33 -18.93 -10.45 -5.62
CA VAL A 33 -18.77 -9.15 -6.28
C VAL A 33 -20.06 -8.36 -6.17
N ILE A 34 -21.19 -8.92 -6.61
CA ILE A 34 -22.49 -8.23 -6.62
C ILE A 34 -22.85 -7.69 -5.22
N LEU A 35 -22.66 -8.51 -4.19
CA LEU A 35 -22.95 -8.11 -2.81
C LEU A 35 -22.01 -7.00 -2.28
N LYS A 36 -20.77 -6.92 -2.77
CA LYS A 36 -19.79 -5.93 -2.31
C LYS A 36 -19.72 -4.67 -3.17
N ILE A 37 -20.35 -4.63 -4.35
CA ILE A 37 -20.39 -3.42 -5.21
C ILE A 37 -20.93 -2.19 -4.46
N PRO A 38 -22.04 -2.26 -3.70
CA PRO A 38 -22.51 -1.09 -2.95
C PRO A 38 -21.49 -0.58 -1.93
N LEU A 39 -20.72 -1.48 -1.31
CA LEU A 39 -19.69 -1.13 -0.33
C LEU A 39 -18.50 -0.42 -0.97
N ILE A 40 -18.06 -0.83 -2.18
CA ILE A 40 -16.96 -0.14 -2.86
C ILE A 40 -17.38 1.25 -3.34
N LEU A 41 -18.63 1.40 -3.81
CA LEU A 41 -19.18 2.70 -4.19
C LEU A 41 -19.29 3.63 -2.99
N LEU A 42 -19.65 3.10 -1.81
CA LEU A 42 -19.67 3.86 -0.57
C LEU A 42 -18.26 4.28 -0.14
N LEU A 43 -17.28 3.36 -0.18
CA LEU A 43 -15.90 3.64 0.19
C LEU A 43 -15.28 4.75 -0.70
N LEU A 44 -15.42 4.62 -2.02
CA LEU A 44 -14.78 5.53 -2.98
C LEU A 44 -15.61 6.80 -3.24
N GLY A 45 -16.92 6.76 -3.07
CA GLY A 45 -17.83 7.85 -3.40
C GLY A 45 -18.18 8.80 -2.25
N THR A 46 -18.24 8.31 -1.00
CA THR A 46 -18.71 9.13 0.14
C THR A 46 -17.69 9.28 1.28
N ASN A 47 -16.46 8.77 1.09
CA ASN A 47 -15.40 8.73 2.12
C ASN A 47 -15.79 7.99 3.42
N ILE A 48 -16.91 7.25 3.43
CA ILE A 48 -17.31 6.43 4.57
C ILE A 48 -16.41 5.19 4.61
N ASN A 49 -15.68 5.04 5.71
CA ASN A 49 -14.73 3.95 5.85
C ASN A 49 -15.44 2.62 6.16
N VAL A 50 -15.70 1.82 5.12
CA VAL A 50 -16.28 0.46 5.20
C VAL A 50 -15.28 -0.64 4.87
N VAL A 51 -13.98 -0.35 4.97
CA VAL A 51 -12.90 -1.27 4.58
C VAL A 51 -12.97 -2.62 5.29
N GLN A 52 -13.42 -2.65 6.55
CA GLN A 52 -13.60 -3.85 7.37
C GLN A 52 -14.65 -4.83 6.82
N LEU A 53 -15.56 -4.37 5.96
CA LEU A 53 -16.55 -5.21 5.28
C LEU A 53 -16.02 -5.73 3.94
N LEU A 54 -15.02 -5.07 3.36
CA LEU A 54 -14.42 -5.43 2.09
C LEU A 54 -13.25 -6.41 2.25
N VAL A 55 -12.42 -6.19 3.28
CA VAL A 55 -11.18 -6.90 3.56
C VAL A 55 -11.16 -7.36 5.02
N ARG A 56 -10.73 -8.60 5.25
CA ARG A 56 -10.48 -9.10 6.60
C ARG A 56 -9.19 -8.49 7.15
N ILE A 57 -9.31 -7.65 8.18
CA ILE A 57 -8.18 -6.99 8.83
C ILE A 57 -7.78 -7.80 10.08
N ASN A 58 -6.54 -8.27 10.13
CA ASN A 58 -5.99 -8.99 11.28
C ASN A 58 -4.92 -8.12 11.95
N PRO A 59 -5.29 -7.25 12.92
CA PRO A 59 -4.33 -6.41 13.62
C PRO A 59 -3.63 -7.17 14.76
N SER A 60 -2.34 -6.90 14.99
CA SER A 60 -1.63 -7.42 16.17
C SER A 60 -2.03 -6.71 17.47
N ALA A 61 -2.36 -5.42 17.37
CA ALA A 61 -2.78 -4.58 18.49
C ALA A 61 -3.55 -3.35 17.98
N LYS A 62 -4.39 -2.75 18.84
CA LYS A 62 -4.92 -1.40 18.59
C LYS A 62 -3.98 -0.38 19.24
N VAL A 63 -3.58 0.63 18.47
CA VAL A 63 -2.64 1.67 18.91
C VAL A 63 -3.16 3.05 18.52
N ARG A 64 -2.75 4.09 19.26
CA ARG A 64 -3.04 5.50 18.96
C ARG A 64 -1.73 6.31 18.91
N PRO A 65 -0.92 6.13 17.86
CA PRO A 65 0.34 6.85 17.71
C PRO A 65 0.09 8.32 17.35
N LYS A 66 1.05 9.20 17.68
CA LYS A 66 1.04 10.58 17.17
C LYS A 66 1.66 10.59 15.77
N VAL A 67 2.79 9.92 15.59
CA VAL A 67 3.43 9.72 14.29
C VAL A 67 3.67 8.23 14.05
N LEU A 68 3.14 7.70 12.95
CA LEU A 68 3.26 6.30 12.54
C LEU A 68 3.99 6.19 11.20
N ALA A 69 5.08 5.43 11.13
CA ALA A 69 5.63 5.00 9.83
C ALA A 69 4.99 3.67 9.38
N SER A 70 4.63 3.55 8.10
CA SER A 70 4.12 2.32 7.51
C SER A 70 4.66 2.13 6.09
N ASN A 71 4.82 0.88 5.64
CA ASN A 71 4.95 0.64 4.20
C ASN A 71 3.67 1.04 3.44
N ALA A 72 3.84 1.37 2.17
CA ALA A 72 2.77 1.70 1.23
C ALA A 72 2.65 0.59 0.18
N SER A 73 1.63 -0.24 0.32
CA SER A 73 1.39 -1.43 -0.50
C SER A 73 0.09 -1.36 -1.31
N SER A 74 -0.93 -0.65 -0.86
CA SER A 74 -2.20 -0.54 -1.59
C SER A 74 -2.86 0.81 -1.38
N PHE A 75 -3.76 1.20 -2.29
CA PHE A 75 -4.66 2.32 -2.06
C PHE A 75 -5.56 2.11 -0.82
N LEU A 76 -5.75 0.85 -0.42
CA LEU A 76 -6.50 0.48 0.78
C LEU A 76 -5.79 0.86 2.09
N ASP A 77 -4.48 1.11 2.06
CA ASP A 77 -3.69 1.37 3.28
C ASP A 77 -4.24 2.51 4.10
N ILE A 78 -4.61 3.61 3.43
CA ILE A 78 -5.20 4.79 4.06
C ILE A 78 -6.49 4.40 4.80
N PHE A 79 -7.36 3.59 4.19
CA PHE A 79 -8.62 3.18 4.80
C PHE A 79 -8.41 2.19 5.95
N VAL A 80 -7.52 1.20 5.77
CA VAL A 80 -7.16 0.21 6.79
C VAL A 80 -6.55 0.91 8.01
N LEU A 81 -5.59 1.79 7.81
CA LEU A 81 -4.94 2.52 8.89
C LEU A 81 -5.90 3.49 9.56
N LYS A 82 -6.76 4.19 8.80
CA LYS A 82 -7.80 5.06 9.37
C LYS A 82 -8.75 4.28 10.29
N TYR A 83 -9.13 3.07 9.88
CA TYR A 83 -9.98 2.19 10.69
C TYR A 83 -9.28 1.74 11.97
N LEU A 84 -7.98 1.44 11.93
CA LEU A 84 -7.22 0.91 13.06
C LEU A 84 -6.75 1.98 14.05
N THR A 85 -6.32 3.15 13.57
CA THR A 85 -5.67 4.19 14.37
C THR A 85 -6.53 5.43 14.58
N GLY A 86 -7.52 5.67 13.72
CA GLY A 86 -8.32 6.90 13.69
C GLY A 86 -7.62 8.11 13.07
N ILE A 87 -6.39 7.95 12.55
CA ILE A 87 -5.62 9.02 11.94
C ILE A 87 -6.21 9.42 10.58
N ASN A 88 -6.25 10.72 10.29
CA ASN A 88 -6.76 11.25 9.02
C ASN A 88 -5.68 11.81 8.10
N ASN A 89 -4.48 12.10 8.61
CA ASN A 89 -3.38 12.71 7.85
C ASN A 89 -2.40 11.64 7.37
N TYR A 90 -2.15 11.61 6.06
CA TYR A 90 -1.36 10.58 5.38
C TYR A 90 -0.38 11.24 4.43
N TYR A 91 0.90 10.92 4.53
CA TYR A 91 1.95 11.57 3.76
C TYR A 91 2.95 10.58 3.17
N TYR A 92 3.26 10.73 1.88
CA TYR A 92 4.47 10.17 1.29
C TYR A 92 5.67 11.03 1.66
N VAL A 93 6.74 10.40 2.15
CA VAL A 93 7.99 11.10 2.48
C VAL A 93 8.76 11.40 1.19
N THR A 94 9.29 12.61 1.07
CA THR A 94 10.20 13.02 -0.01
C THR A 94 11.52 13.51 0.57
N GLU A 95 12.51 13.76 -0.29
CA GLU A 95 13.84 14.23 0.13
C GLU A 95 13.77 15.54 0.93
N SER A 96 12.87 16.46 0.53
CA SER A 96 12.76 17.82 1.07
C SER A 96 11.52 18.07 1.92
N GLY A 97 10.57 17.13 2.00
CA GLY A 97 9.31 17.35 2.70
C GLY A 97 8.36 16.16 2.63
N PHE A 98 7.09 16.44 2.39
CA PHE A 98 6.00 15.48 2.43
C PHE A 98 5.01 15.77 1.29
N VAL A 99 4.39 14.73 0.75
CA VAL A 99 3.28 14.84 -0.21
C VAL A 99 2.06 14.19 0.42
N ASP A 100 0.96 14.92 0.54
CA ASP A 100 -0.29 14.37 1.06
C ASP A 100 -0.79 13.24 0.14
N ALA A 101 -0.91 12.03 0.69
CA ALA A 101 -1.24 10.83 -0.06
C ALA A 101 -2.67 10.83 -0.63
N ARG A 102 -3.53 11.76 -0.18
CA ARG A 102 -4.93 11.87 -0.58
C ARG A 102 -5.13 12.82 -1.77
N ASN A 103 -4.35 13.90 -1.84
CA ASN A 103 -4.55 14.98 -2.81
C ASN A 103 -3.29 15.36 -3.60
N GLY A 104 -2.14 14.75 -3.29
CA GLY A 104 -0.88 14.98 -4.00
C GLY A 104 -0.22 16.34 -3.71
N ARG A 105 -0.72 17.13 -2.76
CA ARG A 105 -0.14 18.44 -2.42
C ARG A 105 1.14 18.29 -1.61
N PHE A 106 2.17 19.04 -1.99
CA PHE A 106 3.43 19.10 -1.26
C PHE A 106 3.30 19.98 0.00
N CYS A 107 3.91 19.54 1.09
CA CYS A 107 3.97 20.24 2.37
C CYS A 107 5.39 20.11 2.96
N LYS A 108 5.91 21.18 3.57
CA LYS A 108 7.22 21.15 4.23
C LYS A 108 7.21 20.42 5.59
N LYS A 109 6.06 20.39 6.26
CA LYS A 109 5.85 19.74 7.56
C LYS A 109 4.59 18.88 7.52
N ALA A 110 4.61 17.75 8.22
CA ALA A 110 3.44 16.91 8.42
C ALA A 110 2.61 17.42 9.60
N GLU A 111 1.28 17.35 9.48
CA GLU A 111 0.36 17.71 10.56
C GLU A 111 0.02 16.48 11.40
N GLU A 112 0.36 16.52 12.68
CA GLU A 112 0.16 15.40 13.61
C GLU A 112 -1.25 15.42 14.24
N PRO A 113 -1.90 14.26 14.48
CA PRO A 113 -1.37 12.93 14.28
C PRO A 113 -1.37 12.49 12.81
N CYS A 114 -0.33 11.77 12.37
CA CYS A 114 -0.15 11.39 10.97
C CYS A 114 0.44 10.00 10.75
N VAL A 115 0.22 9.49 9.54
CA VAL A 115 0.91 8.33 8.97
C VAL A 115 1.89 8.80 7.91
N LEU A 116 3.14 8.35 8.01
CA LEU A 116 4.21 8.57 7.05
C LEU A 116 4.50 7.29 6.28
N PHE A 117 4.58 7.40 4.96
CA PHE A 117 5.02 6.34 4.06
C PHE A 117 6.46 6.63 3.60
N PRO A 118 7.48 6.04 4.26
CA PRO A 118 8.88 6.38 4.03
C PRO A 118 9.42 5.89 2.67
N GLU A 119 8.73 4.97 2.01
CA GLU A 119 9.02 4.53 0.63
C GLU A 119 8.76 5.62 -0.41
N GLY A 120 7.95 6.64 -0.07
CA GLY A 120 7.61 7.74 -0.97
C GLY A 120 6.61 7.37 -2.08
N CYS A 121 6.30 6.10 -2.29
CA CYS A 121 5.26 5.66 -3.22
C CYS A 121 4.75 4.24 -2.89
N GLN A 122 3.63 3.84 -3.52
CA GLN A 122 3.05 2.51 -3.37
C GLN A 122 3.85 1.42 -4.11
N THR A 123 3.91 0.22 -3.53
CA THR A 123 4.54 -0.98 -4.10
C THR A 123 3.54 -2.08 -4.40
N ASN A 124 4.01 -3.18 -4.99
CA ASN A 124 3.19 -4.35 -5.28
C ASN A 124 3.01 -5.34 -4.10
N ASN A 125 3.32 -4.94 -2.86
CA ASN A 125 3.25 -5.81 -1.66
C ASN A 125 4.13 -7.08 -1.76
N ARG A 126 5.10 -7.14 -2.69
CA ARG A 126 6.11 -8.22 -2.75
C ARG A 126 7.44 -7.82 -2.13
N ALA A 127 7.72 -6.52 -2.10
CA ALA A 127 8.91 -5.95 -1.51
C ALA A 127 8.61 -4.53 -1.03
N ILE A 128 9.45 -4.06 -0.11
CA ILE A 128 9.47 -2.69 0.38
C ILE A 128 10.61 -1.95 -0.34
N LEU A 129 10.37 -0.74 -0.80
CA LEU A 129 11.40 0.11 -1.40
C LEU A 129 12.40 0.59 -0.35
N GLN A 130 13.55 1.06 -0.81
CA GLN A 130 14.44 1.80 0.03
C GLN A 130 13.74 3.07 0.54
N PHE A 131 13.89 3.34 1.84
CA PHE A 131 13.32 4.54 2.45
C PHE A 131 14.03 5.78 1.95
N VAL A 132 13.25 6.82 1.64
CA VAL A 132 13.79 8.07 1.06
C VAL A 132 14.73 8.75 2.05
N ARG A 133 14.37 8.76 3.33
CA ARG A 133 15.16 9.30 4.44
C ARG A 133 14.61 8.80 5.77
N ASP A 134 15.41 8.93 6.83
CA ASP A 134 14.95 8.73 8.19
C ASP A 134 13.93 9.81 8.60
N VAL A 135 12.95 9.42 9.39
CA VAL A 135 11.91 10.29 9.92
C VAL A 135 11.65 9.94 11.39
N GLU A 136 11.42 10.95 12.21
CA GLU A 136 11.08 10.75 13.62
C GLU A 136 9.65 10.19 13.74
N VAL A 137 9.52 9.03 14.38
CA VAL A 137 8.23 8.33 14.56
C VAL A 137 8.11 7.71 15.94
N ASP A 138 6.88 7.60 16.45
CA ASP A 138 6.59 6.92 17.72
C ASP A 138 6.40 5.42 17.53
N TYR A 139 5.79 5.06 16.41
CA TYR A 139 5.41 3.71 16.06
C TYR A 139 5.78 3.40 14.62
N VAL A 140 6.01 2.11 14.42
CA VAL A 140 6.24 1.51 13.13
C VAL A 140 5.16 0.46 12.89
N CYS A 141 4.65 0.43 11.67
CA CYS A 141 3.64 -0.49 11.19
C CYS A 141 4.13 -1.25 9.97
N GLY A 142 3.98 -2.57 9.99
CA GLY A 142 4.11 -3.42 8.82
C GLY A 142 2.74 -3.88 8.34
N ILE A 143 2.41 -3.57 7.09
CA ILE A 143 1.21 -4.02 6.39
C ILE A 143 1.59 -5.11 5.39
N ARG A 144 0.85 -6.22 5.38
CA ARG A 144 0.99 -7.25 4.36
C ARG A 144 -0.38 -7.72 3.89
N TYR A 145 -0.69 -7.50 2.62
CA TYR A 145 -1.90 -8.04 2.01
C TYR A 145 -1.73 -9.48 1.55
N LYS A 146 -2.85 -10.19 1.50
CA LYS A 146 -3.01 -11.52 0.91
C LYS A 146 -4.24 -11.51 -0.01
N GLY A 147 -4.12 -12.19 -1.15
CA GLY A 147 -5.15 -12.18 -2.19
C GLY A 147 -5.00 -11.02 -3.17
N GLU A 148 -6.07 -10.68 -3.87
CA GLU A 148 -6.08 -9.72 -4.98
C GLU A 148 -6.33 -8.27 -4.46
N CYS A 149 -5.59 -7.81 -3.45
CA CYS A 149 -5.79 -6.48 -2.83
C CYS A 149 -4.94 -5.36 -3.43
N ILE A 150 -4.06 -5.70 -4.35
CA ILE A 150 -3.03 -4.82 -4.87
C ILE A 150 -3.34 -4.53 -6.33
N ASN A 151 -3.48 -3.26 -6.67
CA ASN A 151 -3.63 -2.83 -8.04
C ASN A 151 -2.30 -2.27 -8.56
N MET A 152 -1.59 -3.02 -9.39
CA MET A 152 -0.41 -2.52 -10.09
C MET A 152 -0.69 -2.46 -11.58
N TYR A 153 -0.95 -1.24 -12.07
CA TYR A 153 -1.12 -0.93 -13.49
C TYR A 153 -2.29 -1.69 -14.17
N GLY A 154 -2.59 -1.31 -15.41
CA GLY A 154 -3.67 -1.89 -16.20
C GLY A 154 -5.07 -1.40 -15.80
N ASN A 155 -6.10 -2.17 -16.17
CA ASN A 155 -7.48 -1.76 -16.02
C ASN A 155 -7.97 -1.80 -14.56
N PHE A 156 -8.17 -0.62 -13.97
CA PHE A 156 -8.68 -0.45 -12.61
C PHE A 156 -10.02 -1.14 -12.36
N LEU A 157 -10.96 -1.09 -13.32
CA LEU A 157 -12.25 -1.78 -13.19
C LEU A 157 -12.04 -3.29 -13.09
N GLY A 158 -11.20 -3.84 -13.98
CA GLY A 158 -10.85 -5.26 -13.95
C GLY A 158 -10.17 -5.69 -12.65
N PHE A 159 -9.38 -4.80 -12.05
CA PHE A 159 -8.85 -4.98 -10.70
C PHE A 159 -9.95 -5.01 -9.64
N ILE A 160 -10.86 -4.02 -9.62
CA ILE A 160 -11.94 -3.95 -8.62
C ILE A 160 -12.80 -5.21 -8.66
N PHE A 161 -13.16 -5.71 -9.84
CA PHE A 161 -13.91 -6.96 -9.97
C PHE A 161 -13.18 -8.14 -9.30
N ARG A 162 -11.87 -8.29 -9.51
CA ARG A 162 -11.05 -9.36 -8.90
C ARG A 162 -10.89 -9.17 -7.40
N PHE A 163 -10.64 -7.94 -6.96
CA PHE A 163 -10.54 -7.58 -5.56
C PHE A 163 -11.80 -8.00 -4.80
N LEU A 164 -12.99 -7.63 -5.30
CA LEU A 164 -14.26 -7.95 -4.66
C LEU A 164 -14.57 -9.46 -4.68
N ALA A 165 -14.19 -10.14 -5.76
CA ALA A 165 -14.29 -11.61 -5.90
C ALA A 165 -13.42 -12.35 -4.86
N SER A 166 -12.23 -11.83 -4.58
CA SER A 166 -11.24 -12.50 -3.73
C SER A 166 -11.58 -12.46 -2.23
N ARG A 167 -11.05 -13.43 -1.49
CA ARG A 167 -11.02 -13.40 0.00
C ARG A 167 -9.82 -12.59 0.48
N SER A 168 -9.87 -11.30 0.17
CA SER A 168 -8.87 -10.32 0.58
C SER A 168 -8.68 -10.31 2.10
N SER A 169 -7.43 -10.37 2.54
CA SER A 169 -7.07 -10.15 3.94
C SER A 169 -5.81 -9.32 4.05
N VAL A 170 -5.69 -8.60 5.15
CA VAL A 170 -4.53 -7.78 5.46
C VAL A 170 -4.09 -8.05 6.89
N ASP A 171 -2.82 -8.41 7.03
CA ASP A 171 -2.16 -8.55 8.32
C ASP A 171 -1.47 -7.23 8.63
N VAL A 172 -1.79 -6.64 9.78
CA VAL A 172 -1.24 -5.34 10.21
C VAL A 172 -0.57 -5.53 11.56
N ARG A 173 0.72 -5.24 11.63
CA ARG A 173 1.50 -5.38 12.86
C ARG A 173 2.07 -4.04 13.28
N PHE A 174 1.93 -3.71 14.56
CA PHE A 174 2.44 -2.48 15.16
C PHE A 174 3.56 -2.78 16.16
N LYS A 175 4.55 -1.88 16.21
CA LYS A 175 5.61 -1.89 17.23
C LYS A 175 5.95 -0.44 17.59
N LYS A 176 6.11 -0.16 18.89
CA LYS A 176 6.67 1.11 19.34
C LYS A 176 8.17 1.09 19.05
N SER A 177 8.62 1.90 18.09
CA SER A 177 10.01 1.93 17.61
C SER A 177 10.22 3.20 16.81
N SER A 178 11.46 3.69 16.79
CA SER A 178 11.92 4.76 15.90
C SER A 178 12.70 4.23 14.70
N ASP A 179 13.03 2.93 14.67
CA ASP A 179 13.77 2.29 13.57
C ASP A 179 12.81 1.90 12.43
N LEU A 180 12.93 2.58 11.29
CA LEU A 180 12.13 2.27 10.09
C LEU A 180 12.42 0.87 9.54
N GLY A 181 13.59 0.30 9.80
CA GLY A 181 13.93 -1.08 9.42
C GLY A 181 13.01 -2.12 10.04
N ASP A 182 12.32 -1.79 11.15
CA ASP A 182 11.31 -2.65 11.74
C ASP A 182 10.08 -2.85 10.83
N ILE A 183 9.80 -1.95 9.87
CA ILE A 183 8.72 -2.13 8.89
C ILE A 183 8.91 -3.44 8.12
N CYS A 184 10.13 -3.70 7.65
CA CYS A 184 10.47 -4.89 6.87
C CYS A 184 10.29 -6.17 7.71
N LYS A 185 10.69 -6.13 8.99
CA LYS A 185 10.50 -7.26 9.92
C LYS A 185 9.02 -7.52 10.19
N LEU A 186 8.24 -6.46 10.43
CA LEU A 186 6.81 -6.56 10.77
C LEU A 186 5.95 -7.03 9.59
N SER A 187 6.21 -6.53 8.39
CA SER A 187 5.53 -6.95 7.16
C SER A 187 6.03 -8.32 6.64
N SER A 188 7.23 -8.73 7.06
CA SER A 188 7.93 -9.90 6.54
C SER A 188 8.10 -9.83 5.01
N LEU A 189 8.31 -8.61 4.49
CA LEU A 189 8.63 -8.33 3.10
C LEU A 189 10.12 -7.98 2.97
N PRO A 190 10.81 -8.47 1.93
CA PRO A 190 12.19 -8.07 1.68
C PRO A 190 12.25 -6.60 1.27
N GLN A 191 13.31 -5.90 1.68
CA GLN A 191 13.61 -4.57 1.17
C GLN A 191 14.47 -4.68 -0.09
N VAL A 192 14.13 -3.92 -1.11
CA VAL A 192 14.89 -3.81 -2.37
C VAL A 192 15.66 -2.51 -2.44
N LYS A 193 16.68 -2.43 -3.29
CA LYS A 193 17.50 -1.21 -3.48
C LYS A 193 16.82 -0.13 -4.34
N TRP A 194 15.59 -0.39 -4.76
CA TRP A 194 14.82 0.50 -5.61
C TRP A 194 14.15 1.58 -4.78
N THR A 195 14.03 2.78 -5.35
CA THR A 195 13.44 3.96 -4.73
C THR A 195 12.16 4.39 -5.47
N SER A 196 11.47 5.40 -4.92
CA SER A 196 10.34 6.03 -5.61
C SER A 196 10.73 6.64 -6.97
N LYS A 197 11.94 7.17 -7.12
CA LYS A 197 12.45 7.71 -8.40
C LYS A 197 12.55 6.64 -9.48
N ASP A 198 12.92 5.42 -9.10
CA ASP A 198 13.01 4.32 -10.04
C ASP A 198 11.63 3.84 -10.51
N LYS A 199 10.61 3.98 -9.66
CA LYS A 199 9.21 3.77 -10.05
C LYS A 199 8.79 4.77 -11.14
N ASP A 200 9.11 6.05 -10.97
CA ASP A 200 8.78 7.08 -11.96
C ASP A 200 9.46 6.80 -13.31
N ARG A 201 10.71 6.32 -13.28
CA ARG A 201 11.41 5.87 -14.47
C ARG A 201 10.73 4.67 -15.12
N PHE A 202 10.35 3.66 -14.33
CA PHE A 202 9.60 2.49 -14.81
C PHE A 202 8.30 2.90 -15.51
N MET A 203 7.56 3.87 -14.94
CA MET A 203 6.32 4.38 -15.53
C MET A 203 6.52 4.96 -16.92
N LYS A 204 7.51 5.86 -17.06
CA LYS A 204 7.84 6.53 -18.33
C LYS A 204 8.29 5.56 -19.42
N GLU A 205 9.05 4.54 -19.03
CA GLU A 205 9.62 3.61 -20.00
C GLU A 205 8.62 2.54 -20.46
N PHE A 206 7.72 2.09 -19.58
CA PHE A 206 6.93 0.88 -19.84
C PHE A 206 5.42 1.04 -19.79
N VAL A 207 4.89 2.03 -19.06
CA VAL A 207 3.44 2.19 -18.86
C VAL A 207 2.87 3.28 -19.76
N GLU A 208 3.55 4.42 -19.87
CA GLU A 208 3.09 5.54 -20.72
C GLU A 208 3.26 5.30 -22.23
N LYS A 209 4.10 4.31 -22.60
CA LYS A 209 4.34 3.92 -24.01
C LYS A 209 3.40 2.83 -24.51
N LEU A 210 2.37 2.45 -23.74
CA LEU A 210 1.32 1.49 -24.09
C LEU A 210 0.00 2.22 -24.30
#